data_AF-A0A1E7NCM8-F1
#
_entry.id   AF-A0A1E7NCM8-F1
#
_cell.length_a   1.000
_cell.length_b   1.000
_cell.length_c   1.000
_cell.angle_alpha   90.00
_cell.angle_beta   90.00
_cell.angle_gamma   90.00
#
_symmetry.space_group_name_H-M   'P 1'
#
loop_
_entity.id
_entity.type
_entity.pdbx_description
1 polymer ?
#
loop_
_entity_poly.entity_id
_entity_poly.type
_entity_poly.pdbx_seq_one_letter_code
_entity_poly.pdbx_strand_id
1 'polypeptide(L)'
;MTFGQDMWTWGYKVADHETGHTFGLPDLYAFNGDLDQYVGGWDLMGRISGPAPSYFGWEAWKFGWITDSQVSCLDTANTYATTLTGLEYGGNGHRLAVIRTGATTAYVAESRKVAYNDSNACATGVLIYEVDTSTTTGNGPIQVVTNPNAAAPTGNCTALDMQTWQPGQWFQDDTARIRIHVNASDASTDTVWTYKVVTA
;
A
#
# COMPACT_ATOMS: atom_id res chain seq x y z
N MET A 1 18.70 19.95 -3.99
CA MET A 1 18.71 18.61 -4.59
C MET A 1 19.24 18.69 -6.01
N THR A 2 20.33 17.98 -6.32
CA THR A 2 20.85 17.82 -7.68
C THR A 2 20.79 16.35 -8.03
N PHE A 3 19.98 15.97 -9.03
CA PHE A 3 19.71 14.56 -9.38
C PHE A 3 20.82 13.89 -10.22
N GLY A 4 21.91 14.61 -10.52
CA GLY A 4 23.13 14.06 -11.09
C GLY A 4 22.93 13.10 -12.26
N GLN A 5 23.57 11.93 -12.15
CA GLN A 5 23.45 10.85 -13.13
C GLN A 5 22.15 10.04 -12.98
N ASP A 6 21.53 10.08 -11.80
CA ASP A 6 20.34 9.28 -11.47
C ASP A 6 19.13 9.68 -12.33
N MET A 7 19.04 10.95 -12.71
CA MET A 7 18.05 11.45 -13.68
C MET A 7 18.10 10.69 -15.02
N TRP A 8 19.28 10.24 -15.47
CA TRP A 8 19.41 9.48 -16.72
C TRP A 8 18.94 8.02 -16.59
N THR A 9 18.85 7.51 -15.37
CA THR A 9 18.43 6.12 -15.10
C THR A 9 16.97 6.05 -14.68
N TRP A 10 16.51 6.97 -13.83
CA TRP A 10 15.17 6.95 -13.24
C TRP A 10 14.22 8.03 -13.77
N GLY A 11 14.73 8.98 -14.56
CA GLY A 11 13.92 10.06 -15.13
C GLY A 11 13.26 10.91 -14.04
N TYR A 12 12.00 11.30 -14.26
CA TYR A 12 11.26 12.16 -13.32
C TYR A 12 11.02 11.50 -11.95
N LYS A 13 11.06 10.16 -11.86
CA LYS A 13 10.75 9.42 -10.63
C LYS A 13 11.70 9.74 -9.47
N VAL A 14 12.97 10.06 -9.75
CA VAL A 14 13.90 10.50 -8.71
C VAL A 14 13.52 11.89 -8.17
N ALA A 15 13.04 12.79 -9.02
CA ALA A 15 12.58 14.09 -8.56
C ALA A 15 11.32 13.96 -7.69
N ASP A 16 10.42 13.06 -8.07
CA ASP A 16 9.21 12.77 -7.30
C ASP A 16 9.56 12.17 -5.93
N HIS A 17 10.39 11.13 -5.87
CA HIS A 17 10.86 10.49 -4.63
C HIS A 17 11.42 11.52 -3.63
N GLU A 18 12.33 12.35 -4.11
CA GLU A 18 13.00 13.36 -3.29
C GLU A 18 12.08 14.51 -2.88
N THR A 19 11.07 14.79 -3.70
CA THR A 19 9.98 15.70 -3.34
C THR A 19 9.11 15.10 -2.23
N GLY A 20 8.90 13.77 -2.24
CA GLY A 20 8.25 13.03 -1.16
C GLY A 20 8.89 13.28 0.21
N HIS A 21 10.23 13.29 0.30
CA HIS A 21 10.93 13.64 1.54
C HIS A 21 10.68 15.08 1.98
N THR A 22 10.53 16.03 1.05
CA THR A 22 10.19 17.42 1.37
C THR A 22 8.81 17.52 2.04
N PHE A 23 7.91 16.58 1.73
CA PHE A 23 6.60 16.43 2.38
C PHE A 23 6.61 15.46 3.57
N GLY A 24 7.80 15.02 3.99
CA GLY A 24 8.01 14.22 5.19
C GLY A 24 7.71 12.73 5.02
N LEU A 25 7.81 12.19 3.82
CA LEU A 25 7.82 10.73 3.63
C LEU A 25 9.19 10.14 4.01
N PRO A 26 9.23 8.97 4.67
CA PRO A 26 10.45 8.22 4.88
C PRO A 26 10.86 7.45 3.62
N ASP A 27 12.11 7.01 3.55
CA ASP A 27 12.51 5.92 2.67
C ASP A 27 11.85 4.62 3.13
N LEU A 28 11.26 3.89 2.19
CA LEU A 28 10.62 2.60 2.41
C LEU A 28 11.48 1.42 1.94
N TYR A 29 12.64 1.67 1.33
CA TYR A 29 13.67 0.64 1.15
C TYR A 29 14.47 0.46 2.45
N ALA A 30 15.11 -0.69 2.61
CA ALA A 30 15.87 -0.99 3.82
C ALA A 30 17.27 -0.38 3.81
N PHE A 31 17.67 0.24 4.92
CA PHE A 31 19.06 0.68 5.11
C PHE A 31 19.99 -0.47 5.51
N ASN A 32 19.42 -1.59 5.97
CA ASN A 32 20.14 -2.80 6.34
C ASN A 32 19.41 -4.04 5.83
N GLY A 33 20.14 -5.00 5.26
CA GLY A 33 19.58 -6.24 4.71
C GLY A 33 19.23 -6.10 3.22
N ASP A 34 18.18 -6.81 2.79
CA ASP A 34 17.70 -6.73 1.42
C ASP A 34 16.97 -5.39 1.19
N LEU A 35 17.37 -4.67 0.14
CA LEU A 35 16.96 -3.29 -0.13
C LEU A 35 15.44 -3.18 -0.28
N ASP A 36 14.84 -4.10 -1.02
CA ASP A 36 13.43 -4.01 -1.41
C ASP A 36 12.48 -4.75 -0.45
N GLN A 37 12.96 -5.18 0.72
CA GLN A 37 12.27 -6.20 1.56
C GLN A 37 10.91 -5.79 2.15
N TYR A 38 10.60 -4.49 2.23
CA TYR A 38 9.39 -4.01 2.93
C TYR A 38 8.21 -3.79 1.99
N VAL A 39 8.42 -3.12 0.86
CA VAL A 39 7.33 -2.65 -0.02
C VAL A 39 7.47 -3.09 -1.47
N GLY A 40 8.64 -3.60 -1.87
CA GLY A 40 8.90 -4.01 -3.24
C GLY A 40 8.69 -2.86 -4.22
N GLY A 41 8.11 -3.19 -5.37
CA GLY A 41 7.82 -2.25 -6.45
C GLY A 41 6.49 -1.50 -6.35
N TRP A 42 5.81 -1.53 -5.20
CA TRP A 42 4.49 -0.94 -5.00
C TRP A 42 4.50 0.54 -4.62
N ASP A 43 5.67 1.09 -4.27
CA ASP A 43 5.81 2.46 -3.80
C ASP A 43 7.12 3.10 -4.28
N LEU A 44 7.03 4.36 -4.68
CA LEU A 44 8.13 5.17 -5.18
C LEU A 44 9.21 5.45 -4.12
N MET A 45 8.81 5.60 -2.85
CA MET A 45 9.69 5.78 -1.70
C MET A 45 10.43 4.48 -1.34
N GLY A 46 9.99 3.34 -1.87
CA GLY A 46 10.69 2.07 -1.79
C GLY A 46 11.61 1.87 -2.97
N ARG A 47 11.06 1.31 -4.05
CA ARG A 47 11.81 0.97 -5.26
C ARG A 47 11.41 1.90 -6.40
N ILE A 48 12.22 2.93 -6.64
CA ILE A 48 12.00 3.92 -7.71
C ILE A 48 11.79 3.26 -9.08
N SER A 49 12.53 2.18 -9.37
CA SER A 49 12.43 1.42 -10.62
C SER A 49 11.31 0.36 -10.62
N GLY A 50 10.43 0.35 -9.62
CA GLY A 50 9.39 -0.65 -9.44
C GLY A 50 8.36 -0.67 -10.58
N PRO A 51 7.70 -1.82 -10.82
CA PRO A 51 6.62 -1.97 -11.79
C PRO A 51 5.36 -1.12 -11.51
N ALA A 52 5.08 -0.78 -10.25
CA ALA A 52 3.90 -0.02 -9.82
C ALA A 52 4.27 1.11 -8.84
N PRO A 53 5.14 2.06 -9.22
CA PRO A 53 5.77 2.99 -8.28
C PRO A 53 4.91 4.24 -8.07
N SER A 54 3.60 4.08 -7.93
CA SER A 54 2.74 5.13 -7.37
C SER A 54 2.88 5.12 -5.85
N TYR A 55 2.75 6.29 -5.22
CA TYR A 55 2.69 6.35 -3.75
C TYR A 55 1.54 5.50 -3.23
N PHE A 56 1.75 4.87 -2.07
CA PHE A 56 0.71 4.23 -1.31
C PHE A 56 -0.40 5.23 -1.01
N GLY A 57 -1.63 4.73 -0.93
CA GLY A 57 -2.77 5.58 -0.61
C GLY A 57 -2.61 6.22 0.78
N TRP A 58 -1.93 5.58 1.73
CA TRP A 58 -1.58 6.19 3.02
C TRP A 58 -0.78 7.50 2.87
N GLU A 59 0.18 7.52 1.97
CA GLU A 59 1.01 8.70 1.70
C GLU A 59 0.23 9.76 0.92
N ALA A 60 -0.55 9.33 -0.08
CA ALA A 60 -1.47 10.22 -0.80
C ALA A 60 -2.52 10.85 0.12
N TRP A 61 -2.95 10.13 1.18
CA TRP A 61 -3.82 10.68 2.23
C TRP A 61 -3.08 11.71 3.09
N LYS A 62 -1.84 11.43 3.50
CA LYS A 62 -0.99 12.40 4.20
C LYS A 62 -0.77 13.68 3.38
N PHE A 63 -0.69 13.59 2.07
CA PHE A 63 -0.59 14.74 1.16
C PHE A 63 -1.92 15.47 0.93
N GLY A 64 -3.05 14.91 1.37
CA GLY A 64 -4.38 15.45 1.13
C GLY A 64 -4.91 15.23 -0.28
N TRP A 65 -4.27 14.37 -1.08
CA TRP A 65 -4.76 13.98 -2.42
C TRP A 65 -5.91 12.96 -2.30
N ILE A 66 -5.81 12.09 -1.31
CA ILE A 66 -6.95 11.34 -0.78
C ILE A 66 -7.48 12.13 0.42
N THR A 67 -8.78 12.39 0.45
CA THR A 67 -9.41 13.13 1.56
C THR A 67 -9.94 12.19 2.64
N ASP A 68 -10.19 12.68 3.85
CA ASP A 68 -10.79 11.90 4.94
C ASP A 68 -12.11 11.21 4.53
N SER A 69 -12.91 11.86 3.68
CA SER A 69 -14.17 11.29 3.16
C SER A 69 -13.97 10.05 2.27
N GLN A 70 -12.76 9.85 1.76
CA GLN A 70 -12.37 8.72 0.93
C GLN A 70 -11.68 7.62 1.73
N VAL A 71 -11.58 7.76 3.05
CA VAL A 71 -10.99 6.75 3.94
C VAL A 71 -12.10 6.12 4.78
N SER A 72 -12.27 4.82 4.65
CA SER A 72 -13.11 4.03 5.56
C SER A 72 -12.25 3.61 6.75
N CYS A 73 -12.36 4.33 7.86
CA CYS A 73 -11.52 4.10 9.05
C CYS A 73 -12.28 3.31 10.13
N LEU A 74 -11.71 2.19 10.54
CA LEU A 74 -12.19 1.32 11.61
C LEU A 74 -11.27 1.45 12.84
N ASP A 75 -11.68 2.27 13.80
CA ASP A 75 -10.90 2.58 15.00
C ASP A 75 -11.37 1.84 16.26
N THR A 76 -12.61 1.38 16.27
CA THR A 76 -13.29 0.64 17.34
C THR A 76 -13.77 -0.72 16.83
N ALA A 77 -14.28 -1.60 17.70
CA ALA A 77 -14.78 -2.88 17.22
C ALA A 77 -16.02 -2.71 16.36
N ASN A 78 -15.92 -3.17 15.13
CA ASN A 78 -17.01 -3.16 14.18
C ASN A 78 -16.65 -4.06 13.00
N THR A 79 -17.56 -4.11 12.03
CA THR A 79 -17.33 -4.68 10.70
C THR A 79 -17.82 -3.70 9.66
N TYR A 80 -16.97 -3.34 8.70
CA TYR A 80 -17.33 -2.50 7.56
C TYR A 80 -17.12 -3.23 6.25
N ALA A 81 -18.12 -3.18 5.38
CA ALA A 81 -17.97 -3.48 3.96
C ALA A 81 -17.65 -2.18 3.22
N THR A 82 -16.53 -2.13 2.50
CA THR A 82 -16.07 -0.93 1.80
C THR A 82 -15.66 -1.29 0.38
N THR A 83 -16.25 -0.62 -0.60
CA THR A 83 -15.80 -0.68 -1.99
C THR A 83 -14.72 0.37 -2.21
N LEU A 84 -13.52 -0.10 -2.53
CA LEU A 84 -12.33 0.68 -2.80
C LEU A 84 -12.17 0.85 -4.31
N THR A 85 -12.13 2.09 -4.77
CA THR A 85 -11.75 2.39 -6.16
C THR A 85 -10.23 2.39 -6.27
N GLY A 86 -9.70 1.71 -7.29
CA GLY A 86 -8.27 1.59 -7.56
C GLY A 86 -7.56 2.94 -7.49
N LEU A 87 -6.38 2.97 -6.86
CA LEU A 87 -5.63 4.21 -6.63
C LEU A 87 -5.23 4.91 -7.94
N GLU A 88 -5.12 4.15 -9.03
CA GLU A 88 -4.77 4.63 -10.35
C GLU A 88 -5.89 5.48 -10.98
N TYR A 89 -7.11 5.40 -10.44
CA TYR A 89 -8.29 6.13 -10.93
C TYR A 89 -8.55 7.37 -10.08
N GLY A 90 -8.89 8.50 -10.71
CA GLY A 90 -9.37 9.70 -10.01
C GLY A 90 -10.84 9.61 -9.58
N GLY A 91 -11.36 10.67 -8.95
CA GLY A 91 -12.78 10.83 -8.63
C GLY A 91 -13.18 10.48 -7.19
N ASN A 92 -14.50 10.37 -6.97
CA ASN A 92 -15.10 10.15 -5.65
C ASN A 92 -15.09 8.66 -5.27
N GLY A 93 -15.42 8.37 -4.01
CA GLY A 93 -15.47 7.01 -3.47
C GLY A 93 -14.30 6.70 -2.55
N HIS A 94 -14.42 5.61 -1.80
CA HIS A 94 -13.36 5.19 -0.87
C HIS A 94 -12.13 4.69 -1.63
N ARG A 95 -10.96 5.02 -1.12
CA ARG A 95 -9.64 4.65 -1.63
C ARG A 95 -8.92 3.71 -0.69
N LEU A 96 -9.13 3.92 0.60
CA LEU A 96 -8.51 3.17 1.67
C LEU A 96 -9.57 2.59 2.61
N ALA A 97 -9.31 1.36 3.06
CA ALA A 97 -9.88 0.85 4.29
C ALA A 97 -8.75 0.76 5.33
N VAL A 98 -8.87 1.52 6.42
CA VAL A 98 -7.85 1.63 7.46
C VAL A 98 -8.39 1.00 8.73
N ILE A 99 -7.63 0.11 9.36
CA ILE A 99 -7.92 -0.41 10.69
C ILE A 99 -6.84 0.07 11.64
N ARG A 100 -7.17 0.99 12.53
CA ARG A 100 -6.21 1.47 13.55
C ARG A 100 -5.96 0.35 14.55
N THR A 101 -4.72 -0.06 14.77
CA THR A 101 -4.37 -1.15 15.69
C THR A 101 -3.69 -0.66 16.97
N GLY A 102 -3.15 0.56 16.96
CA GLY A 102 -2.51 1.16 18.13
C GLY A 102 -2.44 2.68 18.08
N ALA A 103 -1.60 3.26 18.93
CA ALA A 103 -1.37 4.70 18.95
C ALA A 103 -0.72 5.19 17.65
N THR A 104 0.23 4.40 17.13
CA THR A 104 1.05 4.71 15.95
C THR A 104 0.90 3.68 14.83
N THR A 105 0.16 2.59 15.06
CA THR A 105 0.04 1.46 14.14
C THR A 105 -1.35 1.32 13.52
N ALA A 106 -1.39 0.87 12.26
CA ALA A 106 -2.61 0.56 11.53
C ALA A 106 -2.33 -0.48 10.43
N TYR A 107 -3.36 -1.24 10.05
CA TYR A 107 -3.39 -1.95 8.77
C TYR A 107 -4.19 -1.14 7.76
N VAL A 108 -3.72 -1.11 6.52
CA VAL A 108 -4.38 -0.43 5.41
C VAL A 108 -4.59 -1.41 4.28
N ALA A 109 -5.79 -1.38 3.71
CA ALA A 109 -6.10 -2.05 2.45
C ALA A 109 -6.43 -1.01 1.39
N GLU A 110 -5.81 -1.16 0.21
CA GLU A 110 -6.07 -0.35 -0.97
C GLU A 110 -6.24 -1.24 -2.20
N SER A 111 -7.02 -0.76 -3.17
CA SER A 111 -7.16 -1.44 -4.47
C SER A 111 -6.05 -0.97 -5.41
N ARG A 112 -5.30 -1.90 -5.99
CA ARG A 112 -4.27 -1.65 -7.01
C ARG A 112 -4.65 -2.34 -8.31
N LYS A 113 -4.71 -1.57 -9.39
CA LYS A 113 -5.11 -2.05 -10.72
C LYS A 113 -4.00 -1.78 -11.72
N VAL A 114 -3.88 -2.64 -12.73
CA VAL A 114 -2.94 -2.44 -13.85
C VAL A 114 -3.49 -1.34 -14.76
N ALA A 115 -3.32 -0.08 -14.37
CA ALA A 115 -3.88 1.08 -15.06
C ALA A 115 -3.01 2.34 -14.85
N TYR A 116 -3.05 3.25 -15.83
CA TYR A 116 -2.40 4.56 -15.76
C TYR A 116 -0.95 4.50 -15.27
N ASN A 117 -0.65 5.14 -14.12
CA ASN A 117 0.70 5.23 -13.57
C ASN A 117 1.29 3.87 -13.16
N ASP A 118 0.42 2.90 -12.85
CA ASP A 118 0.77 1.51 -12.51
C ASP A 118 0.40 0.54 -13.66
N SER A 119 0.40 1.01 -14.91
CA SER A 119 0.14 0.18 -16.09
C SER A 119 1.10 -0.99 -16.30
N ASN A 120 2.23 -1.02 -15.57
CA ASN A 120 3.20 -2.13 -15.58
C ASN A 120 3.15 -2.98 -14.29
N ALA A 121 2.15 -2.77 -13.42
CA ALA A 121 2.02 -3.53 -12.18
C ALA A 121 1.99 -5.04 -12.45
N CYS A 122 2.72 -5.78 -11.61
CA CYS A 122 2.87 -7.23 -11.74
C CYS A 122 1.63 -8.02 -11.30
N ALA A 123 0.77 -7.39 -10.49
CA ALA A 123 -0.46 -7.98 -10.00
C ALA A 123 -1.56 -6.91 -9.87
N THR A 124 -2.80 -7.37 -9.79
CA THR A 124 -4.00 -6.54 -9.56
C THR A 124 -4.79 -7.12 -8.41
N GLY A 125 -5.40 -6.28 -7.57
CA GLY A 125 -6.22 -6.70 -6.43
C GLY A 125 -6.03 -5.81 -5.22
N VAL A 126 -6.34 -6.35 -4.03
CA VAL A 126 -6.22 -5.60 -2.78
C VAL A 126 -4.81 -5.75 -2.23
N LEU A 127 -4.06 -4.67 -2.12
CA LEU A 127 -2.80 -4.66 -1.40
C LEU A 127 -3.06 -4.33 0.07
N ILE A 128 -2.48 -5.12 0.97
CA ILE A 128 -2.59 -4.92 2.41
C ILE A 128 -1.20 -4.63 2.96
N TYR A 129 -1.06 -3.60 3.77
CA TYR A 129 0.19 -3.27 4.44
C TYR A 129 -0.05 -2.79 5.87
N GLU A 130 0.96 -2.99 6.71
CA GLU A 130 1.04 -2.39 8.03
C GLU A 130 1.75 -1.05 7.94
N VAL A 131 1.28 -0.08 8.73
CA VAL A 131 1.93 1.20 8.96
C VAL A 131 2.29 1.29 10.43
N ASP A 132 3.53 1.66 10.74
CA ASP A 132 3.95 2.10 12.07
C ASP A 132 4.68 3.45 11.98
N THR A 133 3.97 4.50 12.39
CA THR A 133 4.49 5.87 12.38
C THR A 133 5.57 6.15 13.42
N SER A 134 5.85 5.20 14.32
CA SER A 134 6.96 5.29 15.28
C SER A 134 8.27 4.71 14.73
N THR A 135 8.21 3.96 13.63
CA THR A 135 9.37 3.35 13.00
C THR A 135 10.10 4.36 12.11
N THR A 136 11.43 4.39 12.21
CA THR A 136 12.27 5.36 11.48
C THR A 136 12.46 4.97 10.02
N THR A 137 12.75 5.97 9.18
CA THR A 137 13.14 5.77 7.76
C THR A 137 14.18 4.64 7.60
N GLY A 138 14.04 3.85 6.54
CA GLY A 138 14.95 2.74 6.27
C GLY A 138 14.73 1.47 7.11
N ASN A 139 13.75 1.45 8.02
CA ASN A 139 13.46 0.32 8.92
C ASN A 139 12.04 -0.26 8.73
N GLY A 140 11.38 0.06 7.61
CA GLY A 140 10.05 -0.44 7.26
C GLY A 140 8.91 0.18 8.07
N PRO A 141 8.73 1.52 8.05
CA PRO A 141 7.54 2.16 8.63
C PRO A 141 6.24 1.84 7.87
N ILE A 142 6.36 1.34 6.65
CA ILE A 142 5.29 0.68 5.90
C ILE A 142 5.82 -0.69 5.45
N GLN A 143 5.04 -1.76 5.65
CA GLN A 143 5.42 -3.12 5.24
C GLN A 143 4.24 -3.84 4.60
N VAL A 144 4.44 -4.36 3.39
CA VAL A 144 3.43 -5.15 2.68
C VAL A 144 3.23 -6.47 3.39
N VAL A 145 1.97 -6.79 3.67
CA VAL A 145 1.57 -8.06 4.29
C VAL A 145 1.73 -9.18 3.26
N THR A 146 2.42 -10.24 3.67
CA THR A 146 2.59 -11.43 2.82
C THR A 146 1.26 -12.17 2.63
N ASN A 147 0.85 -12.33 1.37
CA ASN A 147 -0.20 -13.24 0.94
C ASN A 147 0.40 -14.64 0.68
N PRO A 148 0.08 -15.66 1.50
CA PRO A 148 0.60 -17.02 1.30
C PRO A 148 0.10 -17.68 0.01
N ASN A 149 -0.94 -17.11 -0.62
CA ASN A 149 -1.51 -17.57 -1.89
C ASN A 149 -1.14 -16.63 -3.06
N ALA A 150 -0.15 -15.74 -2.88
CA ALA A 150 0.35 -14.92 -3.97
C ALA A 150 0.83 -15.79 -5.14
N ALA A 151 0.57 -15.34 -6.36
CA ALA A 151 1.07 -16.01 -7.55
C ALA A 151 2.61 -15.95 -7.59
N ALA A 152 3.24 -16.95 -8.21
CA ALA A 152 4.68 -16.91 -8.44
C ALA A 152 5.02 -15.72 -9.37
N PRO A 153 6.12 -14.99 -9.10
CA PRO A 153 6.53 -13.88 -9.94
C PRO A 153 6.92 -14.36 -11.35
N THR A 154 6.68 -13.52 -12.34
CA THR A 154 7.06 -13.77 -13.74
C THR A 154 7.83 -12.58 -14.31
N GLY A 155 8.66 -12.81 -15.33
CA GLY A 155 9.40 -11.73 -15.98
C GLY A 155 10.33 -10.98 -15.02
N ASN A 156 10.16 -9.66 -14.94
CA ASN A 156 10.95 -8.76 -14.08
C ASN A 156 10.32 -8.54 -12.68
N CYS A 157 9.23 -9.23 -12.37
CA CYS A 157 8.55 -9.14 -11.08
C CYS A 157 9.32 -9.91 -10.00
N THR A 158 9.21 -9.44 -8.77
CA THR A 158 9.69 -10.12 -7.56
C THR A 158 8.52 -10.73 -6.79
N ALA A 159 8.80 -11.57 -5.81
CA ALA A 159 7.75 -12.15 -4.96
C ALA A 159 6.92 -11.06 -4.27
N LEU A 160 7.54 -9.96 -3.84
CA LEU A 160 6.85 -8.86 -3.15
C LEU A 160 5.92 -8.06 -4.09
N ASP A 161 6.22 -8.04 -5.39
CA ASP A 161 5.37 -7.42 -6.41
C ASP A 161 4.08 -8.22 -6.70
N MET A 162 3.90 -9.40 -6.09
CA MET A 162 2.75 -10.30 -6.32
C MET A 162 1.77 -10.33 -5.14
N GLN A 163 1.98 -9.54 -4.09
CA GLN A 163 1.32 -9.69 -2.78
C GLN A 163 -0.12 -9.16 -2.69
N THR A 164 -0.79 -8.94 -3.82
CA THR A 164 -2.22 -8.58 -3.84
C THR A 164 -3.10 -9.76 -3.40
N TRP A 165 -4.18 -9.44 -2.71
CA TRP A 165 -5.21 -10.36 -2.24
C TRP A 165 -6.41 -10.35 -3.20
N GLN A 166 -6.94 -11.54 -3.47
CA GLN A 166 -8.02 -11.80 -4.43
C GLN A 166 -9.36 -12.12 -3.73
N PRO A 167 -10.52 -12.01 -4.42
CA PRO A 167 -11.81 -12.40 -3.87
C PRO A 167 -11.81 -13.80 -3.23
N GLY A 168 -12.36 -13.89 -2.01
CA GLY A 168 -12.38 -15.10 -1.19
C GLY A 168 -11.14 -15.30 -0.32
N GLN A 169 -10.10 -14.46 -0.44
CA GLN A 169 -8.92 -14.49 0.42
C GLN A 169 -9.06 -13.51 1.59
N TRP A 170 -8.33 -13.76 2.68
CA TRP A 170 -8.30 -12.87 3.84
C TRP A 170 -6.97 -12.85 4.57
N PHE A 171 -6.60 -11.66 5.05
CA PHE A 171 -5.56 -11.48 6.05
C PHE A 171 -6.16 -11.49 7.46
N GLN A 172 -5.44 -12.04 8.43
CA GLN A 172 -5.80 -12.02 9.84
C GLN A 172 -4.55 -11.82 10.69
N ASP A 173 -4.65 -10.89 11.64
CA ASP A 173 -3.70 -10.75 12.74
C ASP A 173 -4.45 -10.94 14.06
N ASP A 174 -4.16 -12.05 14.74
CA ASP A 174 -4.77 -12.40 16.01
C ASP A 174 -4.28 -11.52 17.17
N THR A 175 -3.08 -10.95 17.06
CA THR A 175 -2.53 -10.04 18.07
C THR A 175 -3.24 -8.68 18.00
N ALA A 176 -3.35 -8.11 16.79
CA ALA A 176 -4.13 -6.89 16.57
C ALA A 176 -5.65 -7.13 16.62
N ARG A 177 -6.10 -8.40 16.54
CA ARG A 177 -7.51 -8.83 16.53
C ARG A 177 -8.29 -8.22 15.38
N ILE A 178 -7.70 -8.31 14.19
CA ILE A 178 -8.28 -7.80 12.96
C ILE A 178 -8.36 -8.88 11.88
N ARG A 179 -9.27 -8.66 10.94
CA ARG A 179 -9.31 -9.41 9.68
C ARG A 179 -9.66 -8.46 8.55
N ILE A 180 -9.09 -8.71 7.38
CA ILE A 180 -9.44 -8.04 6.12
C ILE A 180 -9.76 -9.13 5.10
N HIS A 181 -11.02 -9.22 4.67
CA HIS A 181 -11.49 -10.19 3.68
C HIS A 181 -11.80 -9.49 2.36
N VAL A 182 -11.27 -9.99 1.25
CA VAL A 182 -11.59 -9.48 -0.08
C VAL A 182 -12.85 -10.18 -0.56
N ASN A 183 -13.95 -9.44 -0.69
CA ASN A 183 -15.25 -9.99 -1.02
C ASN A 183 -15.51 -10.06 -2.54
N ALA A 184 -15.15 -9.02 -3.27
CA ALA A 184 -15.39 -8.94 -4.71
C ALA A 184 -14.36 -8.04 -5.39
N SER A 185 -14.18 -8.24 -6.70
CA SER A 185 -13.29 -7.45 -7.54
C SER A 185 -13.96 -7.20 -8.89
N ASP A 186 -13.75 -6.01 -9.44
CA ASP A 186 -14.03 -5.68 -10.84
C ASP A 186 -12.81 -4.98 -11.49
N ALA A 187 -13.00 -4.46 -12.71
CA ALA A 187 -11.94 -3.81 -13.47
C ALA A 187 -11.33 -2.57 -12.78
N SER A 188 -12.07 -1.90 -11.89
CA SER A 188 -11.72 -0.61 -11.29
C SER A 188 -11.89 -0.56 -9.77
N THR A 189 -12.56 -1.54 -9.17
CA THR A 189 -12.83 -1.57 -7.73
C THR A 189 -12.57 -2.93 -7.11
N ASP A 190 -12.38 -2.93 -5.79
CA ASP A 190 -12.39 -4.11 -4.93
C ASP A 190 -13.26 -3.82 -3.70
N THR A 191 -14.09 -4.77 -3.29
CA THR A 191 -14.86 -4.66 -2.05
C THR A 191 -14.20 -5.48 -0.96
N VAL A 192 -13.85 -4.84 0.14
CA VAL A 192 -13.23 -5.47 1.32
C VAL A 192 -14.18 -5.43 2.52
N TRP A 193 -14.12 -6.46 3.35
CA TRP A 193 -14.75 -6.45 4.67
C TRP A 193 -13.63 -6.36 5.71
N THR A 194 -13.66 -5.29 6.50
CA THR A 194 -12.72 -5.07 7.60
C THR A 194 -13.41 -5.43 8.91
N TYR A 195 -12.71 -6.16 9.78
CA TYR A 195 -13.22 -6.62 11.06
C TYR A 195 -12.23 -6.23 12.14
N LYS A 196 -12.75 -5.71 13.26
CA LYS A 196 -11.98 -5.43 14.47
C LYS A 196 -12.80 -5.84 15.69
N VAL A 197 -12.16 -6.47 16.68
CA VAL A 197 -12.82 -6.93 17.92
C VAL A 197 -12.14 -6.28 19.14
N VAL A 198 -12.91 -5.78 20.11
CA VAL A 198 -12.37 -5.29 21.39
C VAL A 198 -12.24 -6.43 22.39
N THR A 199 -11.45 -6.22 23.43
CA THR A 199 -11.40 -7.08 24.61
C THR A 199 -12.75 -6.97 25.33
N ALA A 200 -13.26 -8.10 25.84
CA ALA A 200 -14.25 -8.08 26.90
C ALA A 200 -13.63 -7.56 28.21
#